data_AF-A0A0Q6A5H5-F1
#
_entry.id   AF-A0A0Q6A5H5-F1
#
_cell.length_a   1.000
_cell.length_b   1.000
_cell.length_c   1.000
_cell.angle_alpha   90.00
_cell.angle_beta   90.00
_cell.angle_gamma   90.00
#
_symmetry.space_group_name_H-M   'P 1'
#
loop_
_entity.id
_entity.type
_entity.pdbx_description
1 polymer ?
#
loop_
_entity_poly.entity_id
_entity_poly.type
_entity_poly.pdbx_seq_one_letter_code
_entity_poly.pdbx_strand_id
1 'polypeptide(L)'
;MDLTLQQVVGWAGGTSVIISGVAYLIGQLVINNKSEKFRFKTESKLKTLENQLSEKSSFINNMIDVQKSTYGYSQEKRILAIEEVWQLITQFNFEFPYTISIIYNVLTEDEINDLYKSSKQISEREQLLLELKEMQKSTFFDYYKTLQKKLTYHRPFLGKKLHKSILVANIFYSRLIMFVEKCVINEQLVHWHYDKPTMNLLKDYLSTDEYEFIIKCKENGSLSTTIGLLETKILNNIDEIITGNVATISSIEQAKEFEQLINLGIK
;
A
#
# COMPACT_ATOMS: atom_id res chain seq x y z
N MET A 1 59.08 53.94 76.00
CA MET A 1 59.65 52.70 75.44
C MET A 1 59.45 52.84 73.94
N ASP A 2 60.48 53.36 73.26
CA ASP A 2 60.34 53.85 71.90
C ASP A 2 60.45 52.67 70.93
N LEU A 3 59.31 52.32 70.35
CA LEU A 3 59.23 51.32 69.29
C LEU A 3 59.96 51.87 68.06
N THR A 4 61.04 51.20 67.67
CA THR A 4 61.80 51.55 66.47
C THR A 4 60.99 51.21 65.21
N LEU A 5 61.00 52.12 64.23
CA LEU A 5 60.22 52.04 62.99
C LEU A 5 60.42 50.70 62.25
N GLN A 6 61.62 50.10 62.35
CA GLN A 6 61.94 48.78 61.79
C GLN A 6 61.19 47.62 62.45
N GLN A 7 60.92 47.68 63.76
CA GLN A 7 60.16 46.64 64.47
C GLN A 7 58.67 46.70 64.12
N VAL A 8 58.13 47.91 63.91
CA VAL A 8 56.74 48.12 63.46
C VAL A 8 56.57 47.64 62.02
N VAL A 9 57.51 47.95 61.13
CA VAL A 9 57.50 47.46 59.72
C VAL A 9 57.72 45.94 59.66
N GLY A 10 58.58 45.37 60.51
CA GLY A 10 58.78 43.92 60.60
C GLY A 10 57.55 43.17 61.10
N TRP A 11 56.84 43.71 62.10
CA TRP A 11 55.56 43.16 62.56
C TRP A 11 54.45 43.29 61.52
N ALA A 12 54.35 44.45 60.86
CA ALA A 12 53.38 44.69 59.80
C ALA A 12 53.63 43.83 58.54
N GLY A 13 54.89 43.65 58.14
CA GLY A 13 55.28 42.78 57.02
C GLY A 13 55.14 41.29 57.34
N GLY A 14 55.49 40.86 58.56
CA GLY A 14 55.31 39.48 59.01
C GLY A 14 53.83 39.08 59.09
N THR A 15 52.98 39.97 59.61
CA THR A 15 51.52 39.75 59.63
C THR A 15 50.91 39.79 58.24
N SER A 16 51.37 40.66 57.32
CA SER A 16 50.84 40.67 55.95
C SER A 16 51.10 39.37 55.21
N VAL A 17 52.29 38.75 55.38
CA VAL A 17 52.62 37.45 54.76
C VAL A 17 51.75 36.34 55.33
N ILE A 18 51.54 36.31 56.66
CA ILE A 18 50.67 35.32 57.30
C ILE A 18 49.21 35.49 56.85
N ILE A 19 48.70 36.73 56.82
CA ILE A 19 47.33 37.03 56.37
C ILE A 19 47.15 36.63 54.90
N SER A 20 48.15 36.91 54.05
CA SER A 20 48.11 36.53 52.62
C SER A 20 48.12 35.01 52.44
N GLY A 21 48.93 34.29 53.22
CA GLY A 21 48.96 32.82 53.19
C GLY A 21 47.66 32.16 53.67
N VAL A 22 47.05 32.71 54.74
CA VAL A 22 45.75 32.25 55.24
C VAL A 22 44.63 32.57 54.23
N ALA A 23 44.62 33.77 53.66
CA ALA A 23 43.67 34.15 52.61
C ALA A 23 43.80 33.27 51.36
N TYR A 24 45.02 32.90 50.97
CA TYR A 24 45.29 31.98 49.87
C TYR A 24 44.73 30.58 50.17
N LEU A 25 44.98 30.01 51.36
CA LEU A 25 44.45 28.70 51.75
C LEU A 25 42.91 28.68 51.79
N ILE A 26 42.28 29.72 52.34
CA ILE A 26 40.82 29.86 52.36
C ILE A 26 40.29 29.99 50.93
N GLY A 27 40.93 30.79 50.09
CA GLY A 27 40.59 30.93 48.67
C GLY A 27 40.68 29.60 47.93
N GLN A 28 41.74 28.83 48.15
CA GLN A 28 41.94 27.53 47.54
C GLN A 28 40.89 26.50 47.98
N LEU A 29 40.53 26.48 49.28
CA LEU A 29 39.46 25.63 49.80
C LEU A 29 38.09 25.99 49.20
N VAL A 30 37.78 27.29 49.05
CA VAL A 30 36.52 27.76 48.45
C VAL A 30 36.47 27.41 46.96
N ILE A 31 37.58 27.61 46.23
CA ILE A 31 37.67 27.27 44.80
C ILE A 31 37.53 25.75 44.61
N ASN A 32 38.19 24.94 45.43
CA ASN A 32 38.09 23.48 45.36
C ASN A 32 36.65 23.01 45.63
N ASN A 33 36.01 23.50 46.69
CA ASN A 33 34.61 23.16 46.98
C ASN A 33 33.65 23.59 45.87
N LYS A 34 33.87 24.76 45.25
CA LYS A 34 33.01 25.27 44.17
C LYS A 34 33.23 24.49 42.87
N SER A 35 34.48 24.11 42.58
CA SER A 35 34.86 23.27 41.45
C SER A 35 34.28 21.86 41.57
N GLU A 36 34.36 21.23 42.74
CA GLU A 36 33.74 19.93 42.99
C GLU A 36 32.22 19.98 42.84
N LYS A 37 31.55 21.00 43.41
CA LYS A 37 30.11 21.18 43.23
C LYS A 37 29.73 21.38 41.76
N PHE A 38 30.56 22.07 40.98
CA PHE A 38 30.34 22.26 39.56
C PHE A 38 30.55 20.98 38.76
N ARG A 39 31.62 20.21 39.03
CA ARG A 39 31.85 18.89 38.44
C ARG A 39 30.69 17.94 38.75
N PHE A 40 30.28 17.86 40.02
CA PHE A 40 29.18 17.00 40.43
C PHE A 40 27.87 17.35 39.74
N LYS A 41 27.53 18.65 39.63
CA LYS A 41 26.34 19.09 38.89
C LYS A 41 26.44 18.75 37.40
N THR A 42 27.62 18.89 36.81
CA THR A 42 27.83 18.60 35.39
C THR A 42 27.73 17.10 35.12
N GLU A 43 28.40 16.27 35.90
CA GLU A 43 28.32 14.80 35.81
C GLU A 43 26.90 14.29 36.06
N SER A 44 26.17 14.86 37.02
CA SER A 44 24.77 14.52 37.27
C SER A 44 23.88 14.87 36.09
N LYS A 45 24.03 16.06 35.50
CA LYS A 45 23.31 16.44 34.27
C LYS A 45 23.68 15.52 33.10
N LEU A 46 24.96 15.18 32.95
CA LEU A 46 25.47 14.33 31.87
C LEU A 46 24.86 12.92 31.99
N LYS A 47 24.87 12.33 33.19
CA LYS A 47 24.19 11.05 33.47
C LYS A 47 22.68 11.11 33.22
N THR A 48 22.04 12.23 33.57
CA THR A 48 20.60 12.40 33.33
C THR A 48 20.30 12.44 31.83
N LEU A 49 21.12 13.16 31.05
CA LEU A 49 21.02 13.21 29.59
C LEU A 49 21.32 11.86 28.95
N GLU A 50 22.35 11.14 29.41
CA GLU A 50 22.65 9.78 28.95
C GLU A 50 21.52 8.81 29.24
N ASN A 51 20.93 8.85 30.44
CA ASN A 51 19.77 8.05 30.79
C ASN A 51 18.57 8.39 29.90
N GLN A 52 18.27 9.67 29.70
CA GLN A 52 17.18 10.10 28.80
C GLN A 52 17.42 9.67 27.35
N LEU A 53 18.67 9.73 26.88
CA LEU A 53 19.03 9.30 25.53
C LEU A 53 18.95 7.78 25.38
N SER A 54 19.38 7.03 26.39
CA SER A 54 19.28 5.57 26.46
C SER A 54 17.81 5.10 26.50
N GLU A 55 16.98 5.74 27.33
CA GLU A 55 15.54 5.48 27.38
C GLU A 55 14.87 5.76 26.03
N LYS A 56 15.16 6.92 25.42
CA LYS A 56 14.64 7.27 24.09
C LYS A 56 15.11 6.30 23.01
N SER A 57 16.39 5.91 23.03
CA SER A 57 16.94 4.96 22.06
C SER A 57 16.31 3.57 22.22
N SER A 58 16.13 3.10 23.46
CA SER A 58 15.47 1.83 23.77
C SER A 58 14.01 1.85 23.31
N PHE A 59 13.29 2.94 23.58
CA PHE A 59 11.93 3.13 23.11
C PHE A 59 11.83 3.11 21.58
N ILE A 60 12.71 3.83 20.88
CA ILE A 60 12.77 3.84 19.41
C ILE A 60 13.07 2.45 18.87
N ASN A 61 14.05 1.74 19.43
CA ASN A 61 14.39 0.38 18.99
C ASN A 61 13.23 -0.60 19.20
N ASN A 62 12.57 -0.55 20.36
CA ASN A 62 11.39 -1.37 20.63
C ASN A 62 10.23 -1.04 19.67
N MET A 63 10.01 0.23 19.36
CA MET A 63 9.02 0.63 18.36
C MET A 63 9.38 0.11 16.96
N ILE A 64 10.65 0.19 16.56
CA ILE A 64 11.13 -0.34 15.29
C ILE A 64 10.91 -1.86 15.23
N ASP A 65 11.20 -2.60 16.31
CA ASP A 65 11.06 -4.05 16.34
C ASP A 65 9.59 -4.49 16.35
N VAL A 66 8.72 -3.80 17.09
CA VAL A 66 7.26 -3.99 17.04
C VAL A 66 6.71 -3.66 15.66
N GLN A 67 7.20 -2.59 15.03
CA GLN A 67 6.81 -2.21 13.68
C GLN A 67 7.25 -3.27 12.67
N LYS A 68 8.50 -3.75 12.73
CA LYS A 68 9.01 -4.80 11.83
C LYS A 68 8.23 -6.10 11.96
N SER A 69 7.98 -6.57 13.19
CA SER A 69 7.27 -7.82 13.44
C SER A 69 5.79 -7.74 13.04
N THR A 70 5.10 -6.66 13.41
CA THR A 70 3.69 -6.43 13.05
C THR A 70 3.53 -6.22 11.55
N TYR A 71 4.43 -5.45 10.93
CA TYR A 71 4.43 -5.22 9.50
C TYR A 71 4.72 -6.50 8.72
N GLY A 72 5.70 -7.31 9.14
CA GLY A 72 6.01 -8.60 8.50
C GLY A 72 4.80 -9.53 8.49
N TYR A 73 4.16 -9.73 9.65
CA TYR A 73 2.97 -10.58 9.75
C TYR A 73 1.77 -10.05 8.95
N SER A 74 1.56 -8.72 8.96
CA SER A 74 0.50 -8.10 8.16
C SER A 74 0.76 -8.27 6.66
N GLN A 75 2.00 -8.05 6.21
CA GLN A 75 2.37 -8.20 4.80
C GLN A 75 2.26 -9.65 4.33
N GLU A 76 2.67 -10.62 5.15
CA GLU A 76 2.48 -12.04 4.84
C GLU A 76 1.00 -12.37 4.61
N LYS A 77 0.10 -11.91 5.50
CA LYS A 77 -1.35 -12.08 5.30
C LYS A 77 -1.87 -11.40 4.04
N ARG A 78 -1.31 -10.24 3.68
CA ARG A 78 -1.69 -9.55 2.44
C ARG A 78 -1.24 -10.32 1.22
N ILE A 79 -0.03 -10.83 1.20
CA ILE A 79 0.51 -11.64 0.10
C ILE A 79 -0.32 -12.92 -0.05
N LEU A 80 -0.60 -13.65 1.04
CA LEU A 80 -1.43 -14.86 0.99
C LEU A 80 -2.85 -14.57 0.48
N ALA A 81 -3.46 -13.46 0.92
CA ALA A 81 -4.77 -13.03 0.43
C ALA A 81 -4.76 -12.70 -1.07
N ILE A 82 -3.69 -12.05 -1.55
CA ILE A 82 -3.52 -11.73 -2.97
C ILE A 82 -3.34 -13.02 -3.77
N GLU A 83 -2.49 -13.92 -3.31
CA GLU A 83 -2.22 -15.20 -3.98
C GLU A 83 -3.50 -16.02 -4.12
N GLU A 84 -4.26 -16.19 -3.02
CA GLU A 84 -5.49 -16.96 -3.03
C GLU A 84 -6.54 -16.37 -3.98
N VAL A 85 -6.71 -15.05 -3.97
CA VAL A 85 -7.67 -14.39 -4.88
C VAL A 85 -7.19 -14.42 -6.33
N TRP A 86 -5.88 -14.29 -6.58
CA TRP A 86 -5.31 -14.33 -7.92
C TRP A 86 -5.40 -15.73 -8.54
N GLN A 87 -5.17 -16.79 -7.75
CA GLN A 87 -5.40 -18.17 -8.18
C GLN A 87 -6.86 -18.37 -8.63
N LEU A 88 -7.82 -17.83 -7.86
CA LEU A 88 -9.23 -17.91 -8.22
C LEU A 88 -9.57 -17.10 -9.47
N ILE A 89 -8.99 -15.92 -9.67
CA ILE A 89 -9.15 -15.14 -10.91
C ILE A 89 -8.61 -15.93 -12.10
N THR A 90 -7.45 -16.56 -11.96
CA THR A 90 -6.83 -17.36 -13.02
C THR A 90 -7.70 -18.57 -13.38
N GLN A 91 -8.21 -19.29 -12.38
CA GLN A 91 -9.14 -20.40 -12.59
C GLN A 91 -10.44 -19.92 -13.26
N PHE A 92 -10.98 -18.81 -12.79
CA PHE A 92 -12.17 -18.20 -13.37
C PHE A 92 -11.98 -17.79 -14.84
N ASN A 93 -10.81 -17.28 -15.20
CA ASN A 93 -10.47 -16.94 -16.59
C ASN A 93 -10.29 -18.19 -17.46
N PHE A 94 -9.76 -19.28 -16.91
CA PHE A 94 -9.64 -20.56 -17.60
C PHE A 94 -11.02 -21.19 -17.89
N GLU A 95 -11.95 -21.05 -16.95
CA GLU A 95 -13.32 -21.56 -17.05
C GLU A 95 -14.25 -20.62 -17.84
N PHE A 96 -13.74 -19.47 -18.29
CA PHE A 96 -14.51 -18.54 -19.10
C PHE A 96 -14.87 -19.23 -20.44
N PRO A 97 -16.14 -19.18 -20.90
CA PRO A 97 -16.55 -19.91 -22.09
C PRO A 97 -15.74 -19.53 -23.33
N TYR A 98 -14.99 -20.51 -23.85
CA TYR A 98 -14.13 -20.33 -25.02
C TYR A 98 -14.92 -19.85 -26.25
N THR A 99 -16.16 -20.31 -26.40
CA THR A 99 -17.11 -19.89 -27.44
C THR A 99 -17.33 -18.36 -27.45
N ILE A 100 -17.49 -17.74 -26.27
CA ILE A 100 -17.63 -16.27 -26.17
C ILE A 100 -16.34 -15.59 -26.62
N SER A 101 -15.19 -16.14 -26.22
CA SER A 101 -13.88 -15.63 -26.61
C SER A 101 -13.70 -15.66 -28.13
N ILE A 102 -14.05 -16.76 -28.79
CA ILE A 102 -14.00 -16.84 -30.26
C ILE A 102 -14.90 -15.76 -30.88
N ILE A 103 -16.16 -15.69 -30.46
CA ILE A 103 -17.15 -14.79 -31.04
C ILE A 103 -16.68 -13.34 -30.98
N TYR A 104 -16.19 -12.86 -29.83
CA TYR A 104 -15.86 -11.44 -29.67
C TYR A 104 -14.40 -11.08 -29.94
N ASN A 105 -13.53 -12.07 -30.20
CA ASN A 105 -12.15 -11.80 -30.60
C ASN A 105 -11.89 -12.05 -32.09
N VAL A 106 -12.65 -12.94 -32.72
CA VAL A 106 -12.40 -13.42 -34.09
C VAL A 106 -13.47 -12.93 -35.06
N LEU A 107 -14.74 -12.90 -34.66
CA LEU A 107 -15.83 -12.56 -35.58
C LEU A 107 -16.11 -11.06 -35.60
N THR A 108 -16.37 -10.56 -36.80
CA THR A 108 -16.86 -9.20 -37.04
C THR A 108 -18.33 -9.06 -36.64
N GLU A 109 -18.81 -7.82 -36.51
CA GLU A 109 -20.21 -7.57 -36.14
C GLU A 109 -21.22 -8.16 -37.13
N ASP A 110 -20.90 -8.10 -38.43
CA ASP A 110 -21.75 -8.66 -39.48
C ASP A 110 -21.79 -10.20 -39.38
N GLU A 111 -20.64 -10.85 -39.15
CA GLU A 111 -20.55 -12.29 -38.94
C GLU A 111 -21.31 -12.73 -37.68
N ILE A 112 -21.24 -11.95 -36.60
CA ILE A 112 -22.00 -12.19 -35.36
C ILE A 112 -23.52 -12.10 -35.63
N ASN A 113 -23.96 -11.08 -36.36
CA ASN A 113 -25.38 -10.94 -36.72
C ASN A 113 -25.87 -12.08 -37.62
N ASP A 114 -24.99 -12.59 -38.48
CA ASP A 114 -25.30 -13.67 -39.41
C ASP A 114 -25.37 -15.04 -38.75
N LEU A 115 -24.81 -15.22 -37.53
CA LEU A 115 -24.90 -16.43 -36.70
C LEU A 115 -26.33 -16.86 -36.34
N TYR A 116 -27.35 -16.03 -36.55
CA TYR A 116 -28.75 -16.43 -36.43
C TYR A 116 -29.56 -16.24 -37.72
N LYS A 117 -29.15 -15.35 -38.62
CA LYS A 117 -29.94 -14.97 -39.82
C LYS A 117 -29.75 -15.89 -41.03
N SER A 118 -28.54 -16.40 -41.26
CA SER A 118 -28.28 -17.25 -42.43
C SER A 118 -28.75 -18.69 -42.16
N SER A 119 -29.67 -19.22 -42.96
CA SER A 119 -30.19 -20.58 -42.83
C SER A 119 -29.28 -21.65 -43.46
N LYS A 120 -28.06 -21.29 -43.90
CA LYS A 120 -27.09 -22.25 -44.43
C LYS A 120 -26.31 -22.85 -43.27
N GLN A 121 -26.74 -24.05 -42.87
CA GLN A 121 -26.14 -24.87 -41.81
C GLN A 121 -24.65 -25.13 -42.11
N ILE A 122 -23.78 -24.36 -41.46
CA ILE A 122 -22.37 -24.74 -41.26
C ILE A 122 -22.34 -25.45 -39.91
N SER A 123 -21.87 -26.70 -39.87
CA SER A 123 -21.83 -27.53 -38.65
C SER A 123 -21.15 -26.83 -37.47
N GLU A 124 -20.14 -26.00 -37.75
CA GLU A 124 -19.38 -25.22 -36.77
C GLU A 124 -20.27 -24.20 -36.05
N ARG A 125 -21.22 -23.57 -36.77
CA ARG A 125 -22.16 -22.62 -36.18
C ARG A 125 -23.17 -23.28 -35.27
N GLU A 126 -23.70 -24.45 -35.65
CA GLU A 126 -24.61 -25.21 -34.80
C GLU A 126 -23.92 -25.67 -33.51
N GLN A 127 -22.64 -26.03 -33.59
CA GLN A 127 -21.83 -26.37 -32.42
C GLN A 127 -21.64 -25.16 -31.49
N LEU A 128 -21.26 -23.98 -32.02
CA LEU A 128 -21.15 -22.77 -31.21
C LEU A 128 -22.48 -22.43 -30.51
N LEU A 129 -23.61 -22.57 -31.22
CA LEU A 129 -24.94 -22.33 -30.66
C LEU A 129 -25.33 -23.34 -29.57
N LEU A 130 -24.93 -24.61 -29.72
CA LEU A 130 -25.12 -25.65 -28.70
C LEU A 130 -24.30 -25.33 -27.45
N GLU A 131 -23.01 -25.00 -27.60
CA GLU A 131 -22.14 -24.61 -26.49
C GLU A 131 -22.66 -23.36 -25.74
N LEU A 132 -23.17 -22.36 -26.48
CA LEU A 132 -23.80 -21.19 -25.88
C LEU A 132 -25.05 -21.54 -25.07
N LYS A 133 -25.87 -22.49 -25.55
CA LYS A 133 -27.08 -22.96 -24.84
C LYS A 133 -26.74 -23.81 -23.62
N GLU A 134 -25.64 -24.56 -23.66
CA GLU A 134 -25.19 -25.41 -22.55
C GLU A 134 -24.37 -24.66 -21.49
N MET A 135 -24.02 -23.39 -21.73
CA MET A 135 -23.26 -22.54 -20.82
C MET A 135 -23.85 -22.44 -19.41
N GLN A 136 -25.17 -22.56 -19.24
CA GLN A 136 -25.82 -22.58 -17.93
C GLN A 136 -25.36 -23.73 -17.03
N LYS A 137 -24.83 -24.82 -17.60
CA LYS A 137 -24.30 -25.99 -16.85
C LYS A 137 -22.83 -25.83 -16.48
N SER A 138 -22.17 -24.74 -16.89
CA SER A 138 -20.74 -24.56 -16.64
C SER A 138 -20.43 -24.31 -15.16
N THR A 139 -19.30 -24.84 -14.72
CA THR A 139 -18.66 -24.60 -13.41
C THR A 139 -18.31 -23.13 -13.15
N PHE A 140 -18.39 -22.28 -14.18
CA PHE A 140 -18.12 -20.86 -14.14
C PHE A 140 -18.83 -20.14 -12.99
N PHE A 141 -20.13 -20.37 -12.80
CA PHE A 141 -20.90 -19.69 -11.75
C PHE A 141 -20.51 -20.12 -10.33
N ASP A 142 -19.95 -21.32 -10.16
CA ASP A 142 -19.46 -21.79 -8.87
C ASP A 142 -18.11 -21.17 -8.53
N TYR A 143 -17.23 -21.03 -9.52
CA TYR A 143 -15.99 -20.24 -9.38
C TYR A 143 -16.30 -18.76 -9.10
N TYR A 144 -17.28 -18.18 -9.79
CA TYR A 144 -17.74 -16.80 -9.54
C TYR A 144 -18.16 -16.59 -8.07
N LYS A 145 -19.03 -17.46 -7.55
CA LYS A 145 -19.50 -17.39 -6.16
C LYS A 145 -18.35 -17.55 -5.17
N THR A 146 -17.44 -18.48 -5.45
CA THR A 146 -16.25 -18.73 -4.63
C THR A 146 -15.34 -17.50 -4.59
N LEU A 147 -15.05 -16.91 -5.76
CA LEU A 147 -14.27 -15.69 -5.89
C LEU A 147 -14.92 -14.53 -5.13
N GLN A 148 -16.22 -14.30 -5.26
CA GLN A 148 -16.93 -13.23 -4.52
C GLN A 148 -16.85 -13.40 -3.00
N LYS A 149 -17.02 -14.64 -2.51
CA LYS A 149 -16.91 -14.95 -1.08
C LYS A 149 -15.50 -14.67 -0.56
N LYS A 150 -14.48 -15.10 -1.30
CA LYS A 150 -13.07 -14.90 -0.94
C LYS A 150 -12.66 -13.43 -1.04
N LEU A 151 -13.07 -12.74 -2.10
CA LEU A 151 -12.85 -11.30 -2.28
C LEU A 151 -13.42 -10.49 -1.09
N THR A 152 -14.61 -10.85 -0.63
CA THR A 152 -15.24 -10.22 0.54
C THR A 152 -14.46 -10.51 1.82
N TYR A 153 -14.08 -11.77 2.04
CA TYR A 153 -13.33 -12.20 3.22
C TYR A 153 -11.93 -11.55 3.30
N HIS A 154 -11.22 -11.49 2.19
CA HIS A 154 -9.87 -10.94 2.10
C HIS A 154 -9.84 -9.42 1.88
N ARG A 155 -10.99 -8.75 1.77
CA ARG A 155 -11.09 -7.30 1.55
C ARG A 155 -10.21 -6.45 2.48
N PRO A 156 -10.06 -6.74 3.79
CA PRO A 156 -9.19 -5.97 4.67
C PRO A 156 -7.70 -5.99 4.26
N PHE A 157 -7.27 -7.04 3.55
CA PHE A 157 -5.87 -7.28 3.22
C PHE A 157 -5.51 -6.83 1.79
N LEU A 158 -6.45 -6.90 0.85
CA LEU A 158 -6.21 -6.52 -0.55
C LEU A 158 -6.02 -5.00 -0.74
N GLY A 159 -6.62 -4.19 0.13
CA GLY A 159 -6.66 -2.74 -0.06
C GLY A 159 -7.70 -2.30 -1.10
N LYS A 160 -8.08 -1.02 -1.03
CA LYS A 160 -9.24 -0.48 -1.78
C LYS A 160 -9.06 -0.54 -3.30
N LYS A 161 -7.87 -0.17 -3.80
CA LYS A 161 -7.59 -0.12 -5.25
C LYS A 161 -7.61 -1.52 -5.88
N LEU A 162 -6.87 -2.46 -5.31
CA LEU A 162 -6.82 -3.84 -5.81
C LEU A 162 -8.20 -4.51 -5.74
N HIS A 163 -8.90 -4.40 -4.61
CA HIS A 163 -10.27 -4.91 -4.47
C HIS A 163 -11.21 -4.33 -5.53
N LYS A 164 -11.16 -3.00 -5.78
CA LYS A 164 -11.98 -2.36 -6.83
C LYS A 164 -11.65 -2.94 -8.20
N SER A 165 -10.37 -3.11 -8.52
CA SER A 165 -9.90 -3.61 -9.82
C SER A 165 -10.42 -5.02 -10.09
N ILE A 166 -10.28 -5.91 -9.11
CA ILE A 166 -10.78 -7.29 -9.18
C ILE A 166 -12.30 -7.31 -9.30
N LEU A 167 -12.99 -6.47 -8.51
CA LEU A 167 -14.45 -6.39 -8.55
C LEU A 167 -14.95 -5.93 -9.93
N VAL A 168 -14.33 -4.91 -10.53
CA VAL A 168 -14.70 -4.43 -11.86
C VAL A 168 -14.49 -5.51 -12.91
N ALA A 169 -13.36 -6.20 -12.89
CA ALA A 169 -13.12 -7.33 -13.79
C ALA A 169 -14.20 -8.40 -13.62
N ASN A 170 -14.49 -8.80 -12.39
CA ASN A 170 -15.49 -9.83 -12.11
C ASN A 170 -16.91 -9.42 -12.56
N ILE A 171 -17.31 -8.16 -12.35
CA ILE A 171 -18.57 -7.63 -12.86
C ILE A 171 -18.58 -7.64 -14.39
N PHE A 172 -17.49 -7.25 -15.04
CA PHE A 172 -17.37 -7.26 -16.50
C PHE A 172 -17.63 -8.67 -17.06
N TYR A 173 -16.94 -9.69 -16.57
CA TYR A 173 -17.14 -11.08 -17.01
C TYR A 173 -18.58 -11.56 -16.79
N SER A 174 -19.14 -11.29 -15.61
CA SER A 174 -20.49 -11.72 -15.26
C SER A 174 -21.54 -11.06 -16.16
N ARG A 175 -21.39 -9.76 -16.41
CA ARG A 175 -22.30 -9.02 -17.30
C ARG A 175 -22.19 -9.50 -18.74
N LEU A 176 -20.98 -9.79 -19.21
CA LEU A 176 -20.76 -10.30 -20.55
C LEU A 176 -21.49 -11.63 -20.78
N ILE A 177 -21.39 -12.56 -19.83
CA ILE A 177 -22.09 -13.85 -19.90
C ILE A 177 -23.60 -13.65 -19.84
N MET A 178 -24.10 -12.84 -18.91
CA MET A 178 -25.54 -12.53 -18.84
C MET A 178 -26.05 -11.86 -20.12
N PHE A 179 -25.22 -11.02 -20.74
CA PHE A 179 -25.56 -10.36 -22.00
C PHE A 179 -25.65 -11.36 -23.15
N VAL A 180 -24.66 -12.24 -23.27
CA VAL A 180 -24.63 -13.31 -24.27
C VAL A 180 -25.83 -14.24 -24.07
N GLU A 181 -26.09 -14.68 -22.84
CA GLU A 181 -27.23 -15.53 -22.50
C GLU A 181 -28.55 -14.89 -22.94
N LYS A 182 -28.74 -13.60 -22.63
CA LYS A 182 -29.91 -12.84 -23.07
C LYS A 182 -30.00 -12.77 -24.59
N CYS A 183 -28.89 -12.56 -25.28
CA CYS A 183 -28.86 -12.54 -26.75
C CYS A 183 -29.24 -13.90 -27.35
N VAL A 184 -28.75 -14.99 -26.77
CA VAL A 184 -29.04 -16.37 -27.18
C VAL A 184 -30.53 -16.69 -27.00
N ILE A 185 -31.13 -16.31 -25.86
CA ILE A 185 -32.56 -16.48 -25.58
C ILE A 185 -33.43 -15.72 -26.59
N ASN A 186 -33.00 -14.52 -26.99
CA ASN A 186 -33.71 -13.69 -27.96
C ASN A 186 -33.36 -14.03 -29.42
N GLU A 187 -32.57 -15.09 -29.66
CA GLU A 187 -32.12 -15.53 -30.98
C GLU A 187 -31.46 -14.41 -31.82
N GLN A 188 -30.81 -13.47 -31.13
CA GLN A 188 -30.16 -12.33 -31.74
C GLN A 188 -28.88 -12.01 -30.99
N LEU A 189 -27.75 -12.47 -31.52
CA LEU A 189 -26.44 -12.12 -31.01
C LEU A 189 -25.96 -10.80 -31.61
N VAL A 190 -25.49 -9.91 -30.74
CA VAL A 190 -24.88 -8.65 -31.11
C VAL A 190 -23.58 -8.45 -30.35
N HIS A 191 -22.76 -7.51 -30.80
CA HIS A 191 -21.51 -7.20 -30.14
C HIS A 191 -21.71 -6.69 -28.71
N TRP A 192 -20.87 -7.11 -27.76
CA TRP A 192 -21.02 -6.76 -26.33
C TRP A 192 -20.88 -5.26 -26.04
N HIS A 193 -20.27 -4.50 -26.94
CA HIS A 193 -20.20 -3.04 -26.85
C HIS A 193 -21.58 -2.36 -26.83
N TYR A 194 -22.62 -3.05 -27.28
CA TYR A 194 -23.99 -2.55 -27.20
C TYR A 194 -24.61 -2.66 -25.80
N ASP A 195 -23.99 -3.39 -24.86
CA ASP A 195 -24.41 -3.39 -23.45
C ASP A 195 -23.97 -2.09 -22.77
N LYS A 196 -24.85 -1.07 -22.82
CA LYS A 196 -24.60 0.26 -22.22
C LYS A 196 -24.08 0.19 -20.78
N PRO A 197 -24.64 -0.65 -19.88
CA PRO A 197 -24.14 -0.70 -18.51
C PRO A 197 -22.71 -1.25 -18.41
N THR A 198 -22.33 -2.25 -19.24
CA THR A 198 -20.94 -2.71 -19.33
C THR A 198 -20.02 -1.60 -19.82
N MET A 199 -20.43 -0.87 -20.85
CA MET A 199 -19.64 0.26 -21.36
C MET A 199 -19.51 1.40 -20.34
N ASN A 200 -20.56 1.69 -19.57
CA ASN A 200 -20.51 2.68 -18.49
C ASN A 200 -19.57 2.25 -17.36
N LEU A 201 -19.63 0.98 -16.96
CA LEU A 201 -18.71 0.42 -15.96
C LEU A 201 -17.25 0.60 -16.38
N LEU A 202 -16.93 0.28 -17.64
CA LEU A 202 -15.58 0.45 -18.18
C LEU A 202 -15.19 1.92 -18.27
N LYS A 203 -16.09 2.80 -18.71
CA LYS A 203 -15.85 4.24 -18.80
C LYS A 203 -15.56 4.87 -17.44
N ASP A 204 -16.26 4.44 -16.39
CA ASP A 204 -16.10 4.97 -15.03
C ASP A 204 -14.82 4.48 -14.34
N TYR A 205 -14.25 3.38 -14.84
CA TYR A 205 -13.08 2.73 -14.23
C TYR A 205 -11.78 2.98 -14.98
N LEU A 206 -11.82 2.99 -16.31
CA LEU A 206 -10.67 3.18 -17.17
C LEU A 206 -10.36 4.67 -17.38
N SER A 207 -9.13 4.97 -17.79
CA SER A 207 -8.81 6.29 -18.31
C SER A 207 -9.50 6.53 -19.66
N THR A 208 -9.61 7.80 -20.05
CA THR A 208 -10.18 8.19 -21.33
C THR A 208 -9.48 7.49 -22.50
N ASP A 209 -8.14 7.45 -22.49
CA ASP A 209 -7.35 6.83 -23.55
C ASP A 209 -7.57 5.31 -23.63
N GLU A 210 -7.61 4.62 -22.49
CA GLU A 210 -7.89 3.17 -22.43
C GLU A 210 -9.30 2.86 -22.93
N TYR A 211 -10.29 3.68 -22.55
CA TYR A 211 -11.68 3.51 -22.97
C TYR A 211 -11.85 3.76 -24.48
N GLU A 212 -11.24 4.81 -25.01
CA GLU A 212 -11.24 5.09 -26.44
C GLU A 212 -10.55 3.98 -27.25
N PHE A 213 -9.48 3.40 -26.71
CA PHE A 213 -8.78 2.28 -27.34
C PHE A 213 -9.70 1.06 -27.46
N ILE A 214 -10.46 0.71 -26.41
CA ILE A 214 -11.45 -0.37 -26.46
C ILE A 214 -12.48 -0.12 -27.56
N ILE A 215 -13.02 1.09 -27.66
CA ILE A 215 -14.00 1.45 -28.70
C ILE A 215 -13.40 1.30 -30.10
N LYS A 216 -12.14 1.71 -30.30
CA LYS A 216 -11.45 1.61 -31.59
C LYS A 216 -11.19 0.15 -32.00
N CYS A 217 -10.98 -0.75 -31.04
CA CYS A 217 -10.75 -2.17 -31.27
C CYS A 217 -12.03 -3.02 -31.43
N LYS A 218 -13.20 -2.40 -31.56
CA LYS A 218 -14.50 -3.10 -31.57
C LYS A 218 -14.55 -4.30 -32.53
N GLU A 219 -13.96 -4.18 -33.71
CA GLU A 219 -14.09 -5.19 -34.77
C GLU A 219 -13.12 -6.38 -34.66
N ASN A 220 -12.02 -6.25 -33.91
CA ASN A 220 -11.00 -7.31 -33.81
C ASN A 220 -10.35 -7.33 -32.42
N GLY A 221 -10.47 -8.46 -31.70
CA GLY A 221 -9.81 -8.66 -30.41
C GLY A 221 -10.31 -7.73 -29.29
N SER A 222 -11.54 -7.22 -29.39
CA SER A 222 -12.06 -6.22 -28.45
C SER A 222 -12.18 -6.76 -27.01
N LEU A 223 -12.56 -8.04 -26.88
CA LEU A 223 -12.73 -8.70 -25.60
C LEU A 223 -11.39 -9.03 -24.95
N SER A 224 -10.46 -9.64 -25.67
CA SER A 224 -9.11 -9.98 -25.18
C SER A 224 -8.34 -8.73 -24.77
N THR A 225 -8.46 -7.66 -25.56
CA THR A 225 -7.89 -6.35 -25.24
C THR A 225 -8.45 -5.79 -23.94
N THR A 226 -9.78 -5.84 -23.77
CA THR A 226 -10.44 -5.34 -22.55
C THR A 226 -10.03 -6.16 -21.32
N ILE A 227 -10.01 -7.49 -21.45
CA ILE A 227 -9.54 -8.40 -20.40
C ILE A 227 -8.08 -8.09 -20.03
N GLY A 228 -7.19 -7.99 -21.01
CA GLY A 228 -5.78 -7.69 -20.80
C GLY A 228 -5.55 -6.35 -20.08
N LEU A 229 -6.33 -5.31 -20.40
CA LEU A 229 -6.28 -4.04 -19.69
C LEU A 229 -6.71 -4.16 -18.22
N LEU A 230 -7.80 -4.89 -17.96
CA LEU A 230 -8.29 -5.11 -16.60
C LEU A 230 -7.28 -5.93 -15.77
N GLU A 231 -6.74 -7.00 -16.34
CA GLU A 231 -5.70 -7.83 -15.73
C GLU A 231 -4.42 -7.04 -15.46
N THR A 232 -3.97 -6.23 -16.42
CA THR A 232 -2.78 -5.37 -16.26
C THR A 232 -2.97 -4.40 -15.09
N LYS A 233 -4.16 -3.79 -14.95
CA LYS A 233 -4.45 -2.95 -13.79
C LYS A 233 -4.43 -3.73 -12.48
N ILE A 234 -4.94 -4.96 -12.45
CA ILE A 234 -4.88 -5.81 -11.25
C ILE A 234 -3.42 -6.10 -10.89
N LEU A 235 -2.61 -6.53 -11.86
CA LEU A 235 -1.19 -6.84 -11.69
C LEU A 235 -0.38 -5.63 -11.21
N ASN A 236 -0.61 -4.45 -11.79
CA ASN A 236 0.06 -3.22 -11.34
C ASN A 236 -0.28 -2.89 -9.89
N ASN A 237 -1.55 -3.07 -9.48
CA ASN A 237 -1.94 -2.87 -8.09
C ASN A 237 -1.35 -3.93 -7.14
N ILE A 238 -1.15 -5.17 -7.60
CA ILE A 238 -0.47 -6.22 -6.85
C ILE A 238 1.01 -5.84 -6.68
N ASP A 239 1.68 -5.43 -7.76
CA ASP A 239 3.08 -5.02 -7.75
C ASP A 239 3.31 -3.83 -6.80
N GLU A 240 2.44 -2.81 -6.83
CA GLU A 240 2.47 -1.67 -5.88
C GLU A 240 2.44 -2.12 -4.41
N ILE A 241 1.71 -3.20 -4.10
CA ILE A 241 1.60 -3.75 -2.74
C ILE A 241 2.84 -4.57 -2.38
N ILE A 242 3.28 -5.46 -3.28
CA ILE A 242 4.41 -6.38 -3.04
C ILE A 242 5.73 -5.60 -2.93
N THR A 243 5.97 -4.65 -3.83
CA THR A 243 7.17 -3.80 -3.81
C THR A 243 7.24 -2.89 -2.58
N GLY A 244 6.13 -2.77 -1.84
CA GLY A 244 6.06 -1.92 -0.66
C GLY A 244 6.06 -0.42 -0.99
N ASN A 245 5.97 -0.03 -2.27
CA ASN A 245 5.94 1.38 -2.68
C ASN A 245 4.85 2.16 -1.93
N VAL A 246 3.66 1.56 -1.80
CA VAL A 246 2.55 2.15 -1.04
C VAL A 246 2.89 2.32 0.45
N ALA A 247 3.58 1.34 1.03
CA ALA A 247 3.97 1.38 2.45
C ALA A 247 5.09 2.40 2.71
N THR A 248 6.05 2.54 1.78
CA THR A 248 7.12 3.52 1.86
C THR A 248 6.58 4.94 1.81
N ILE A 249 5.69 5.24 0.85
CA ILE A 249 5.05 6.56 0.74
C ILE A 249 4.28 6.88 2.03
N SER A 250 3.44 5.95 2.50
CA SER A 250 2.67 6.15 3.73
C SER A 250 3.56 6.32 4.97
N SER A 251 4.68 5.60 5.04
CA SER A 251 5.66 5.72 6.14
C SER A 251 6.37 7.07 6.11
N ILE A 252 6.69 7.60 4.91
CA ILE A 252 7.27 8.93 4.75
C ILE A 252 6.27 10.02 5.18
N GLU A 253 5.00 9.88 4.83
CA GLU A 253 3.95 10.82 5.26
C GLU A 253 3.78 10.79 6.79
N GLN A 254 3.69 9.61 7.40
CA GLN A 254 3.61 9.47 8.86
C GLN A 254 4.86 9.99 9.57
N ALA A 255 6.05 9.80 8.99
CA ALA A 255 7.28 10.35 9.54
C ALA A 255 7.27 11.89 9.53
N LYS A 256 6.76 12.51 8.46
CA LYS A 256 6.56 13.97 8.38
C LYS A 256 5.56 14.47 9.43
N GLU A 257 4.46 13.75 9.63
CA GLU A 257 3.48 14.09 10.68
C GLU A 257 4.11 13.97 12.08
N PHE A 258 4.90 12.94 12.33
CA PHE A 258 5.63 12.77 13.59
C PHE A 258 6.63 13.90 13.86
N GLU A 259 7.39 14.29 12.83
CA GLU A 259 8.32 15.42 12.91
C GLU A 259 7.59 16.72 13.28
N GLN A 260 6.42 16.96 12.68
CA GLN A 260 5.59 18.12 13.01
C GLN A 260 5.11 18.08 14.46
N LEU A 261 4.66 16.92 14.96
CA LEU A 261 4.21 16.76 16.34
C LEU A 261 5.34 16.96 17.36
N ILE A 262 6.54 16.45 17.08
CA ILE A 262 7.72 16.66 17.92
C ILE A 262 8.08 18.15 17.95
N ASN A 263 8.07 18.82 16.81
CA ASN A 263 8.37 20.26 16.73
C ASN A 263 7.31 21.14 17.43
N LEU A 264 6.05 20.69 17.50
CA LEU A 264 4.99 21.36 18.26
C LEU A 264 5.09 21.13 19.77
N GLY A 265 5.53 19.95 20.22
CA GLY A 265 5.68 19.60 21.64
C GLY A 265 6.97 20.12 22.29
N ILE A 266 7.89 20.70 21.53
CA ILE A 266 9.15 21.31 22.02
C ILE A 266 9.01 22.83 22.28
N LYS A 267 7.82 23.41 22.11
CA LYS A 267 7.50 24.77 22.60
C LYS A 267 6.95 24.75 24.01
#